data_AF-A0A970F3M7-F1
#
_entry.id   AF-A0A970F3M7-F1
#
_cell.length_a   1.000
_cell.length_b   1.000
_cell.length_c   1.000
_cell.angle_alpha   90.00
_cell.angle_beta   90.00
_cell.angle_gamma   90.00
#
_symmetry.space_group_name_H-M   'P 1'
#
loop_
_entity.id
_entity.type
_entity.pdbx_description
1 polymer ?
#
loop_
_entity_poly.entity_id
_entity_poly.type
_entity_poly.pdbx_seq_one_letter_code
_entity_poly.pdbx_strand_id
1 'polypeptide(L)'
;ITPRERKRIMRQVQNLEFQYVVATDLAARGIDIEGVSHVINAEIPDDLDFFIHRVGRTGRNNLNGTAITLYEPSQEQAIADIEKLGVVFEPKEIKNGEIVTTYDRNRRQKREKSREELDPKMLAMINKKKKTVKPGYKKKMQWEIDKNNKAKRKLERRQTTRTARKNKKNSNKA
;
A
#
# COMPACT_ATOMS: atom_id res chain seq x y z
N ILE A 1 -6.04 16.84 -39.17
CA ILE A 1 -4.69 17.41 -39.09
C ILE A 1 -3.93 17.00 -40.34
N THR A 2 -3.40 17.94 -41.11
CA THR A 2 -2.59 17.61 -42.28
C THR A 2 -1.25 16.98 -41.84
N PRO A 3 -0.59 16.17 -42.69
CA PRO A 3 0.73 15.61 -42.35
C PRO A 3 1.78 16.67 -41.99
N ARG A 4 1.71 17.85 -42.62
CA ARG A 4 2.60 19.00 -42.34
C ARG A 4 2.36 19.58 -40.94
N GLU A 5 1.10 19.78 -40.57
CA GLU A 5 0.73 20.25 -39.22
C GLU A 5 1.12 19.24 -38.15
N ARG A 6 0.94 17.94 -38.38
CA ARG A 6 1.39 16.89 -37.45
C ARG A 6 2.90 16.99 -37.22
N LYS A 7 3.70 17.13 -38.28
CA LYS A 7 5.16 17.25 -38.17
C LYS A 7 5.58 18.53 -37.42
N ARG A 8 4.82 19.62 -37.58
CA ARG A 8 5.03 20.87 -36.83
C ARG A 8 4.76 20.66 -35.34
N ILE A 9 3.60 20.13 -34.97
CA ILE A 9 3.22 19.89 -33.56
C ILE A 9 4.23 18.96 -32.89
N MET A 10 4.66 17.89 -33.56
CA MET A 10 5.65 16.96 -33.02
C MET A 10 7.00 17.65 -32.71
N ARG A 11 7.44 18.59 -33.56
CA ARG A 11 8.65 19.38 -33.26
C ARG A 11 8.46 20.30 -32.07
N GLN A 12 7.30 20.93 -31.95
CA GLN A 12 6.99 21.80 -30.81
C GLN A 12 6.97 21.02 -29.49
N VAL A 13 6.42 19.80 -29.51
CA VAL A 13 6.48 18.87 -28.38
C VAL A 13 7.92 18.49 -28.03
N GLN A 14 8.76 18.16 -29.02
CA GLN A 14 10.18 17.86 -28.80
C GLN A 14 10.98 19.06 -28.27
N ASN A 15 10.63 20.26 -28.69
CA ASN A 15 11.22 21.52 -28.21
C ASN A 15 10.69 21.96 -26.84
N LEU A 16 9.86 21.14 -26.17
CA LEU A 16 9.25 21.44 -24.87
C LEU A 16 8.38 22.71 -24.88
N GLU A 17 7.78 23.07 -26.02
CA GLU A 17 6.88 24.23 -26.13
C GLU A 17 5.54 24.00 -25.43
N PHE A 18 5.20 22.75 -25.12
CA PHE A 18 4.00 22.38 -24.38
C PHE A 18 4.35 21.85 -22.99
N GLN A 19 3.64 22.35 -21.97
CA GLN A 19 3.80 21.86 -20.59
C GLN A 19 3.13 20.50 -20.36
N TYR A 20 2.04 20.23 -21.09
CA TYR A 20 1.25 19.00 -20.97
C TYR A 20 0.98 18.41 -22.34
N VAL A 21 1.14 17.09 -22.44
CA VAL A 21 0.85 16.33 -23.65
C VAL A 21 -0.04 15.16 -23.27
N VAL A 22 -1.20 15.06 -23.94
CA VAL A 22 -2.14 13.94 -23.78
C VAL A 22 -2.08 13.09 -25.04
N ALA A 23 -1.80 11.80 -24.87
CA ALA A 23 -1.67 10.87 -25.98
C ALA A 23 -2.17 9.48 -25.59
N THR A 24 -2.70 8.74 -26.57
CA THR A 24 -2.94 7.30 -26.46
C THR A 24 -1.67 6.53 -26.81
N ASP A 25 -1.59 5.24 -26.46
CA ASP A 25 -0.40 4.41 -26.77
C ASP A 25 -0.04 4.42 -28.24
N LEU A 26 -1.05 4.37 -29.12
CA LEU A 26 -0.85 4.40 -30.56
C LEU A 26 -0.23 5.73 -31.02
N ALA A 27 -0.70 6.83 -30.44
CA ALA A 27 -0.20 8.16 -30.77
C ALA A 27 1.20 8.43 -30.16
N ALA A 28 1.49 7.87 -28.99
CA ALA A 28 2.75 8.05 -28.27
C ALA A 28 3.92 7.21 -28.84
N ARG A 29 3.66 6.20 -29.67
CA ARG A 29 4.72 5.42 -30.33
C ARG A 29 5.58 6.31 -31.23
N GLY A 30 6.89 6.23 -31.04
CA GLY A 30 7.87 7.06 -31.77
C GLY A 30 7.93 8.51 -31.30
N ILE A 31 7.20 8.85 -30.23
CA ILE A 31 7.39 10.11 -29.52
C ILE A 31 8.44 9.87 -28.43
N ASP A 32 9.65 10.39 -28.67
CA ASP A 32 10.66 10.50 -27.64
C ASP A 32 10.79 11.96 -27.20
N ILE A 33 10.61 12.20 -25.91
CA ILE A 33 10.67 13.53 -25.28
C ILE A 33 11.68 13.39 -24.16
N GLU A 34 12.80 14.09 -24.29
CA GLU A 34 13.79 14.14 -23.23
C GLU A 34 13.29 15.01 -22.07
N GLY A 35 13.59 14.62 -20.84
CA GLY A 35 13.29 15.45 -19.66
C GLY A 35 11.84 15.38 -19.14
N VAL A 36 11.07 14.34 -19.49
CA VAL A 36 9.74 14.13 -18.87
C VAL A 36 9.89 13.89 -17.38
N SER A 37 9.39 14.82 -16.57
CA SER A 37 9.44 14.73 -15.10
C SER A 37 8.32 13.87 -14.52
N HIS A 38 7.15 13.88 -15.15
CA HIS A 38 5.96 13.19 -14.68
C HIS A 38 5.27 12.43 -15.81
N VAL A 39 4.88 11.20 -15.52
CA VAL A 39 3.99 10.40 -16.37
C VAL A 39 2.73 10.11 -15.59
N ILE A 40 1.58 10.45 -16.16
CA ILE A 40 0.27 10.20 -15.55
C ILE A 40 -0.50 9.22 -16.42
N ASN A 41 -0.70 8.01 -15.90
CA ASN A 41 -1.56 7.01 -16.52
C ASN A 41 -3.00 7.26 -16.08
N ALA A 42 -3.86 7.66 -17.03
CA ALA A 42 -5.30 7.80 -16.79
C ALA A 42 -5.97 6.44 -16.55
N GLU A 43 -5.44 5.39 -17.18
CA GLU A 43 -5.89 4.00 -17.07
C GLU A 43 -4.69 3.05 -17.04
N ILE A 44 -4.87 1.89 -16.43
CA ILE A 44 -3.88 0.81 -16.45
C ILE A 44 -3.99 0.10 -17.81
N PRO A 45 -2.88 -0.04 -18.56
CA PRO A 45 -2.88 -0.83 -19.79
C PRO A 45 -3.21 -2.31 -19.50
N ASP A 46 -3.88 -2.98 -20.43
CA ASP A 46 -4.19 -4.42 -20.31
C ASP A 46 -2.93 -5.30 -20.28
N ASP A 47 -1.87 -4.87 -20.98
CA ASP A 47 -0.59 -5.56 -21.04
C ASP A 47 0.50 -4.78 -20.27
N LEU A 48 1.15 -5.51 -19.37
CA LEU A 48 2.16 -5.01 -18.44
C LEU A 48 3.37 -4.41 -19.16
N ASP A 49 3.72 -4.89 -20.36
CA ASP A 49 4.83 -4.33 -21.14
C ASP A 49 4.53 -2.88 -21.54
N PHE A 50 3.29 -2.55 -21.87
CA PHE A 50 2.91 -1.16 -22.14
C PHE A 50 3.07 -0.28 -20.91
N PHE A 51 2.74 -0.80 -19.72
CA PHE A 51 2.91 -0.05 -18.48
C PHE A 51 4.38 0.34 -18.26
N ILE A 52 5.30 -0.63 -18.43
CA ILE A 52 6.75 -0.38 -18.33
C ILE A 52 7.20 0.64 -19.38
N HIS A 53 6.75 0.52 -20.63
CA HIS A 53 7.10 1.46 -21.70
C HIS A 53 6.59 2.88 -21.48
N ARG A 54 5.43 3.04 -20.82
CA ARG A 54 4.87 4.35 -20.43
C ARG A 54 5.71 4.97 -19.30
N VAL A 55 5.96 4.23 -18.23
CA VAL A 55 6.73 4.73 -17.08
C VAL A 55 8.20 4.98 -17.46
N GLY A 56 8.76 4.19 -18.37
CA GLY A 56 10.11 4.38 -18.92
C GLY A 56 10.31 5.68 -19.71
N ARG A 57 9.26 6.50 -19.92
CA ARG A 57 9.38 7.85 -20.49
C ARG A 57 9.98 8.84 -19.52
N THR A 58 9.86 8.60 -18.21
CA THR A 58 10.46 9.44 -17.17
C THR A 58 11.69 8.76 -16.57
N GLY A 59 12.48 9.50 -15.76
CA GLY A 59 13.62 8.91 -15.05
C GLY A 59 14.86 8.63 -15.91
N ARG A 60 14.96 9.22 -17.11
CA ARG A 60 16.09 9.00 -18.04
C ARG A 60 17.26 9.95 -17.72
N ASN A 61 18.48 9.58 -18.08
CA ASN A 61 19.70 10.39 -17.93
C ASN A 61 19.98 10.88 -16.49
N ASN A 62 19.77 10.01 -15.47
CA ASN A 62 19.91 10.34 -14.04
C ASN A 62 18.98 11.45 -13.54
N LEU A 63 17.96 11.83 -14.30
CA LEU A 63 16.93 12.73 -13.82
C LEU A 63 15.91 11.94 -12.99
N ASN A 64 15.39 12.56 -11.94
CA ASN A 64 14.30 11.95 -11.17
C ASN A 64 13.00 12.00 -11.97
N GLY A 65 12.21 10.95 -11.86
CA GLY A 65 10.93 10.80 -12.54
C GLY A 65 9.85 10.32 -11.60
N THR A 66 8.63 10.83 -11.77
CA THR A 66 7.46 10.38 -11.01
C THR A 66 6.40 9.80 -11.94
N ALA A 67 5.96 8.57 -11.66
CA ALA A 67 4.85 7.96 -12.36
C ALA A 67 3.63 7.87 -11.45
N ILE A 68 2.52 8.41 -11.91
CA ILE A 68 1.23 8.40 -11.20
C ILE A 68 0.28 7.56 -12.03
N THR A 69 -0.37 6.59 -11.41
CA THR A 69 -1.37 5.76 -12.08
C THR A 69 -2.69 5.87 -11.37
N LEU A 70 -3.69 6.34 -12.11
CA LEU A 70 -5.08 6.35 -11.67
C LEU A 70 -5.67 4.97 -11.92
N TYR A 71 -6.43 4.48 -10.96
CA TYR A 71 -7.09 3.18 -11.06
C TYR A 71 -8.37 3.18 -10.23
N GLU A 72 -9.30 2.33 -10.62
CA GLU A 72 -10.53 2.10 -9.88
C GLU A 72 -10.41 0.91 -8.92
N PRO A 73 -11.22 0.83 -7.86
CA PRO A 73 -11.24 -0.34 -6.97
C PRO A 73 -11.45 -1.68 -7.68
N SER A 74 -12.14 -1.68 -8.83
CA SER A 74 -12.34 -2.86 -9.69
C SER A 74 -11.06 -3.41 -10.31
N GLN A 75 -10.01 -2.57 -10.46
CA GLN A 75 -8.75 -2.88 -11.13
C GLN A 75 -7.64 -3.31 -10.15
N GLU A 76 -8.01 -3.73 -8.94
CA GLU A 76 -7.05 -4.10 -7.90
C GLU A 76 -6.12 -5.26 -8.31
N GLN A 77 -6.65 -6.20 -9.11
CA GLN A 77 -5.86 -7.32 -9.64
C GLN A 77 -4.74 -6.86 -10.58
N ALA A 78 -5.04 -5.93 -11.49
CA ALA A 78 -4.06 -5.39 -12.43
C ALA A 78 -2.90 -4.69 -11.70
N ILE A 79 -3.21 -3.95 -10.63
CA ILE A 79 -2.16 -3.34 -9.78
C ILE A 79 -1.34 -4.42 -9.07
N ALA A 80 -1.98 -5.46 -8.53
CA ALA A 80 -1.26 -6.56 -7.89
C ALA A 80 -0.32 -7.28 -8.88
N ASP A 81 -0.69 -7.37 -10.15
CA ASP A 81 0.16 -7.96 -11.19
C ASP A 81 1.35 -7.06 -11.54
N ILE A 82 1.17 -5.73 -11.54
CA ILE A 82 2.28 -4.77 -11.67
C ILE A 82 3.21 -4.83 -10.44
N GLU A 83 2.67 -4.95 -9.22
CA GLU A 83 3.47 -5.08 -8.00
C GLU A 83 4.35 -6.34 -8.00
N LYS A 84 3.87 -7.45 -8.60
CA LYS A 84 4.67 -8.68 -8.76
C LYS A 84 5.89 -8.48 -9.65
N LEU A 85 5.89 -7.49 -10.54
CA LEU A 85 7.07 -7.12 -11.34
C LEU A 85 8.13 -6.36 -10.53
N GLY A 86 7.87 -6.07 -9.25
CA GLY A 86 8.79 -5.35 -8.36
C GLY A 86 8.53 -3.85 -8.30
N VAL A 87 7.46 -3.36 -8.92
CA VAL A 87 7.05 -1.95 -8.80
C VAL A 87 6.39 -1.75 -7.43
N VAL A 88 6.84 -0.73 -6.70
CA VAL A 88 6.25 -0.36 -5.40
C VAL A 88 5.41 0.89 -5.59
N PHE A 89 4.11 0.79 -5.27
CA PHE A 89 3.21 1.94 -5.29
C PHE A 89 3.07 2.56 -3.90
N GLU A 90 3.08 3.88 -3.84
CA GLU A 90 2.58 4.62 -2.68
C GLU A 90 1.08 4.89 -2.86
N PRO A 91 0.19 4.22 -2.10
CA PRO A 91 -1.23 4.39 -2.29
C PRO A 91 -1.66 5.78 -1.80
N LYS A 92 -2.32 6.52 -2.70
CA LYS A 92 -2.95 7.81 -2.43
C LYS A 92 -4.43 7.74 -2.79
N GLU A 93 -5.23 8.57 -2.14
CA GLU A 93 -6.67 8.67 -2.37
C GLU A 93 -7.06 10.15 -2.44
N ILE A 94 -8.02 10.48 -3.32
CA ILE A 94 -8.52 11.85 -3.42
C ILE A 94 -9.72 12.00 -2.48
N LYS A 95 -9.61 12.85 -1.46
CA LYS A 95 -10.70 13.19 -0.54
C LYS A 95 -10.91 14.69 -0.53
N ASN A 96 -12.15 15.13 -0.77
CA ASN A 96 -12.51 16.56 -0.82
C ASN A 96 -11.63 17.40 -1.78
N GLY A 97 -11.15 16.80 -2.87
CA GLY A 97 -10.26 17.45 -3.83
C GLY A 97 -8.77 17.43 -3.47
N GLU A 98 -8.39 16.87 -2.33
CA GLU A 98 -6.99 16.76 -1.90
C GLU A 98 -6.47 15.33 -2.01
N ILE A 99 -5.21 15.18 -2.39
CA ILE A 99 -4.52 13.89 -2.46
C ILE A 99 -3.98 13.55 -1.06
N VAL A 100 -4.56 12.53 -0.44
CA VAL A 100 -4.21 12.08 0.91
C VAL A 100 -3.52 10.72 0.85
N THR A 101 -2.55 10.49 1.73
CA THR A 101 -1.97 9.15 1.91
C THR A 101 -3.01 8.18 2.45
N THR A 102 -3.12 7.01 1.83
CA THR A 102 -4.03 5.96 2.29
C THR A 102 -3.24 4.72 2.74
N TYR A 103 -3.95 3.75 3.31
CA TYR A 103 -3.34 2.50 3.77
C TYR A 103 -3.11 1.54 2.60
N ASP A 104 -2.14 0.62 2.72
CA ASP A 104 -1.98 -0.50 1.78
C ASP A 104 -3.29 -1.29 1.70
N ARG A 105 -3.76 -1.53 0.48
CA ARG A 105 -5.00 -2.22 0.16
C ARG A 105 -4.96 -3.67 0.67
N ASN A 106 -3.78 -4.29 0.60
CA ASN A 106 -3.52 -5.66 1.05
C ASN A 106 -3.31 -5.79 2.57
N ARG A 107 -3.47 -4.70 3.35
CA ARG A 107 -3.24 -4.72 4.81
C ARG A 107 -4.06 -5.77 5.56
N ARG A 108 -5.27 -6.11 5.08
CA ARG A 108 -6.11 -7.13 5.72
C ARG A 108 -5.59 -8.55 5.49
N GLN A 109 -5.07 -8.83 4.29
CA GLN A 109 -4.50 -10.13 3.93
C GLN A 109 -3.10 -10.31 4.53
N LYS A 110 -2.25 -9.27 4.46
CA LYS A 110 -0.92 -9.21 5.08
C LYS A 110 -0.96 -9.10 6.61
N ARG A 111 -2.14 -9.08 7.23
CA ARG A 111 -2.26 -9.04 8.69
C ARG A 111 -1.83 -10.39 9.26
N GLU A 112 -0.57 -10.50 9.64
CA GLU A 112 -0.14 -11.58 10.51
C GLU A 112 -0.95 -11.51 11.79
N LYS A 113 -1.67 -12.59 12.10
CA LYS A 113 -2.23 -12.77 13.43
C LYS A 113 -1.03 -12.85 14.36
N SER A 114 -0.79 -11.78 15.12
CA SER A 114 0.12 -11.84 16.27
C SER A 114 -0.29 -13.05 17.09
N ARG A 115 0.49 -14.13 16.98
CA ARG A 115 0.48 -15.22 17.93
C ARG A 115 1.23 -14.64 19.11
N GLU A 116 0.55 -13.83 19.93
CA GLU A 116 1.01 -13.61 21.30
C GLU A 116 1.31 -15.02 21.84
N GLU A 117 2.56 -15.28 22.24
CA GLU A 117 2.94 -16.58 22.79
C GLU A 117 1.91 -16.96 23.83
N LEU A 118 1.28 -18.12 23.64
CA LEU A 118 0.25 -18.59 24.55
C LEU A 118 0.89 -18.67 25.94
N ASP A 119 0.26 -18.00 26.90
CA ASP A 119 0.65 -18.04 28.31
C ASP A 119 0.97 -19.51 28.70
N PRO A 120 2.10 -19.83 29.33
CA PRO A 120 2.50 -21.20 29.66
C PRO A 120 1.39 -22.02 30.36
N LYS A 121 0.51 -21.35 31.10
CA LYS A 121 -0.69 -21.97 31.70
C LYS A 121 -1.66 -22.56 30.65
N MET A 122 -1.77 -21.94 29.49
CA MET A 122 -2.62 -22.37 28.38
C MET A 122 -1.98 -23.47 27.54
N LEU A 123 -0.65 -23.44 27.37
CA LEU A 123 0.09 -24.54 26.75
C LEU A 123 -0.06 -25.84 27.57
N ALA A 124 0.00 -25.73 28.90
CA ALA A 124 -0.24 -26.86 29.81
C ALA A 124 -1.67 -27.41 29.75
N MET A 125 -2.68 -26.55 29.51
CA MET A 125 -4.07 -26.98 29.32
C MET A 125 -4.30 -27.70 27.98
N ILE A 126 -3.62 -27.26 26.92
CA ILE A 126 -3.72 -27.88 25.58
C ILE A 126 -3.06 -29.27 25.57
N ASN A 127 -1.91 -29.41 26.22
CA ASN A 127 -1.18 -30.69 26.30
C ASN A 127 -1.90 -31.73 27.17
N LYS A 128 -2.77 -31.30 28.10
CA LYS A 128 -3.71 -32.19 28.83
C LYS A 128 -4.95 -32.50 27.99
N LYS A 129 -4.77 -33.03 26.78
CA LYS A 129 -5.88 -33.38 25.89
C LYS A 129 -6.65 -34.58 26.48
N LYS A 130 -7.95 -34.41 26.76
CA LYS A 130 -8.83 -35.51 27.19
C LYS A 130 -9.04 -36.52 26.06
N LYS A 131 -9.04 -37.82 26.37
CA LYS A 131 -9.20 -38.95 25.41
C LYS A 131 -10.53 -38.89 24.64
N THR A 132 -11.58 -38.33 25.24
CA THR A 132 -12.85 -38.02 24.59
C THR A 132 -13.20 -36.54 24.76
N VAL A 133 -13.49 -35.87 23.63
CA VAL A 133 -13.76 -34.43 23.58
C VAL A 133 -15.26 -34.22 23.50
N LYS A 134 -15.86 -33.61 24.54
CA LYS A 134 -17.29 -33.25 24.52
C LYS A 134 -17.58 -32.23 23.42
N PRO A 135 -18.78 -32.25 22.80
CA PRO A 135 -19.22 -31.18 21.89
C PRO A 135 -19.04 -29.80 22.54
N GLY A 136 -18.48 -28.84 21.79
CA GLY A 136 -18.26 -27.46 22.28
C GLY A 136 -16.97 -27.22 23.07
N TYR A 137 -16.13 -28.24 23.32
CA TYR A 137 -14.84 -28.09 24.03
C TYR A 137 -13.93 -27.01 23.43
N LYS A 138 -13.80 -26.97 22.09
CA LYS A 138 -12.98 -25.96 21.39
C LYS A 138 -13.47 -24.52 21.64
N LYS A 139 -14.80 -24.32 21.65
CA LYS A 139 -15.42 -23.00 21.91
C LYS A 139 -15.17 -22.55 23.35
N LYS A 140 -15.26 -23.48 24.32
CA LYS A 140 -14.95 -23.21 25.72
C LYS A 140 -13.48 -22.82 25.92
N MET A 141 -12.55 -23.56 25.31
CA MET A 141 -11.12 -23.24 25.34
C MET A 141 -10.83 -21.85 24.77
N GLN A 142 -11.42 -21.50 23.62
CA GLN A 142 -11.26 -20.18 23.01
C GLN A 142 -11.76 -19.06 23.95
N TRP A 143 -12.92 -19.27 24.59
CA TRP A 143 -13.46 -18.29 25.54
C TRP A 143 -12.55 -18.07 26.75
N GLU A 144 -11.92 -19.14 27.25
CA GLU A 144 -11.01 -19.09 28.39
C GLU A 144 -9.68 -18.39 28.01
N ILE A 145 -9.20 -18.64 26.79
CA ILE A 145 -8.09 -17.91 26.16
C ILE A 145 -8.40 -16.41 26.08
N ASP A 146 -9.56 -16.06 25.50
CA ASP A 146 -9.97 -14.67 25.32
C ASP A 146 -10.13 -13.95 26.66
N LYS A 147 -10.66 -14.64 27.68
CA LYS A 147 -10.81 -14.11 29.04
C LYS A 147 -9.45 -13.80 29.68
N ASN A 148 -8.48 -14.71 29.55
CA ASN A 148 -7.13 -14.50 30.08
C ASN A 148 -6.42 -13.34 29.36
N ASN A 149 -6.47 -13.31 28.03
CA ASN A 149 -5.91 -12.23 27.21
C ASN A 149 -6.52 -10.87 27.60
N LYS A 150 -7.84 -10.81 27.84
CA LYS A 150 -8.52 -9.59 28.28
C LYS A 150 -8.07 -9.15 29.68
N ALA A 151 -7.78 -10.08 30.59
CA ALA A 151 -7.24 -9.77 31.91
C ALA A 151 -5.79 -9.25 31.82
N LYS A 152 -4.94 -9.88 31.01
CA LYS A 152 -3.55 -9.46 30.75
C LYS A 152 -3.49 -8.04 30.19
N ARG A 153 -4.27 -7.75 29.13
CA ARG A 153 -4.37 -6.41 28.54
C ARG A 153 -4.82 -5.34 29.55
N LYS A 154 -5.72 -5.67 30.47
CA LYS A 154 -6.12 -4.76 31.55
C LYS A 154 -4.97 -4.49 32.54
N LEU A 155 -4.19 -5.51 32.88
CA LEU A 155 -3.02 -5.37 33.76
C LEU A 155 -1.94 -4.50 33.12
N GLU A 156 -1.59 -4.77 31.86
CA GLU A 156 -0.62 -4.00 31.09
C GLU A 156 -1.03 -2.53 30.99
N ARG A 157 -2.29 -2.26 30.65
CA ARG A 157 -2.82 -0.88 30.60
C ARG A 157 -2.73 -0.16 31.94
N ARG A 158 -2.93 -0.87 33.06
CA ARG A 158 -2.76 -0.31 34.40
C ARG A 158 -1.29 -0.01 34.70
N GLN A 159 -0.37 -0.90 34.32
CA GLN A 159 1.06 -0.69 34.49
C GLN A 159 1.57 0.49 33.66
N THR A 160 1.21 0.57 32.38
CA THR A 160 1.60 1.69 31.51
C THR A 160 1.07 3.03 32.01
N THR A 161 -0.16 3.06 32.52
CA THR A 161 -0.72 4.27 33.13
C THR A 161 0.03 4.67 34.41
N ARG A 162 0.44 3.69 35.22
CA ARG A 162 1.22 3.93 36.45
C ARG A 162 2.63 4.44 36.14
N THR A 163 3.32 3.84 35.17
CA THR A 163 4.67 4.28 34.76
C THR A 163 4.63 5.68 34.16
N ALA A 164 3.66 5.98 33.29
CA ALA A 164 3.46 7.32 32.74
C ALA A 164 3.24 8.39 33.84
N ARG A 165 2.41 8.08 34.85
CA ARG A 165 2.21 8.96 36.01
C ARG A 165 3.49 9.17 36.83
N LYS A 166 4.27 8.10 37.06
CA LYS A 166 5.54 8.18 37.78
C LYS A 166 6.56 9.05 37.02
N ASN A 167 6.67 8.87 35.70
CA ASN A 167 7.57 9.64 34.85
C ASN A 167 7.21 11.13 34.87
N LYS A 168 5.91 11.48 34.77
CA LYS A 168 5.43 12.87 34.89
C LYS A 168 5.71 13.49 36.26
N LYS A 169 5.64 12.70 37.34
CA LYS A 169 5.98 13.18 38.69
C LYS A 169 7.48 13.44 38.85
N ASN A 170 8.32 12.60 38.24
CA ASN A 170 9.77 12.76 38.27
C ASN A 170 10.23 13.94 37.40
N SER A 171 9.63 14.16 36.23
CA SER A 171 9.96 15.31 35.36
C SER A 171 9.59 16.66 35.97
N ASN A 172 8.57 16.71 36.84
CA ASN A 172 8.16 17.94 37.53
C ASN A 172 8.97 18.21 38.81
N LYS A 173 9.89 17.30 39.19
CA LYS A 173 10.71 17.40 40.40
C LYS A 173 12.19 17.68 40.08
N ALA A 174 12.57 17.64 38.80
CA ALA A 174 13.83 18.13 38.26
C ALA A 174 13.60 19.53 37.68
#